data_AF-A0A7Y2ES21-F1
#
_entry.id   AF-A0A7Y2ES21-F1
#
_cell.length_a   1.000
_cell.length_b   1.000
_cell.length_c   1.000
_cell.angle_alpha   90.00
_cell.angle_beta   90.00
_cell.angle_gamma   90.00
#
_symmetry.space_group_name_H-M   'P 1'
#
loop_
_entity.id
_entity.type
_entity.pdbx_description
1 polymer ?
#
loop_
_entity_poly.entity_id
_entity_poly.type
_entity_poly.pdbx_seq_one_letter_code
_entity_poly.pdbx_strand_id
1 'polypeptide(L)'
;MSGNSDDGFATRVPPTVSKDKTLQLALTKLERGWVIILGPKGKNANLFKPGKGFDPILFSVAARMRDLGLIQEAGPHYMGTKYVLAEGADPKAIVKPAIVDDDDDLDADEDDSDYDDVESLDEVENDFESDDLQEEEDDESEPKDDDEE
;
A
#
# COMPACT_ATOMS: atom_id res chain seq x y z
N MET A 1 36.90 -38.40 -19.20
CA MET A 1 36.12 -37.36 -19.89
C MET A 1 34.70 -37.46 -19.41
N SER A 2 34.15 -36.34 -18.94
CA SER A 2 32.72 -35.95 -18.90
C SER A 2 31.74 -36.82 -18.09
N GLY A 3 30.90 -36.29 -17.21
CA GLY A 3 30.68 -34.92 -16.77
C GLY A 3 29.73 -34.96 -15.58
N ASN A 4 30.07 -34.23 -14.51
CA ASN A 4 29.14 -33.92 -13.42
C ASN A 4 28.23 -32.82 -13.93
N SER A 5 26.99 -33.17 -14.29
CA SER A 5 25.92 -32.18 -14.47
C SER A 5 25.50 -31.67 -13.11
N ASP A 6 26.16 -30.60 -12.67
CA ASP A 6 25.72 -29.73 -11.59
C ASP A 6 24.48 -28.97 -12.10
N ASP A 7 23.31 -29.61 -12.03
CA ASP A 7 22.03 -28.97 -12.31
C ASP A 7 21.67 -28.11 -11.10
N GLY A 8 22.40 -27.01 -10.96
CA GLY A 8 22.12 -25.95 -10.01
C GLY A 8 20.80 -25.30 -10.37
N PHE A 9 19.71 -25.86 -9.85
CA PHE A 9 18.44 -25.16 -9.71
C PHE A 9 18.70 -23.89 -8.91
N ALA A 10 19.01 -22.80 -9.61
CA ALA A 10 18.96 -21.46 -9.08
C ALA A 10 17.50 -21.21 -8.69
N THR A 11 17.14 -21.58 -7.47
CA THR A 11 15.90 -21.21 -6.82
C THR A 11 15.86 -19.70 -6.83
N ARG A 12 15.16 -19.12 -7.81
CA ARG A 12 14.81 -17.71 -7.84
C ARG A 12 13.95 -17.45 -6.62
N VAL A 13 14.59 -17.12 -5.49
CA VAL A 13 13.90 -16.64 -4.30
C VAL A 13 13.22 -15.34 -4.72
N PRO A 14 11.89 -15.27 -4.72
CA PRO A 14 11.20 -14.02 -5.06
C PRO A 14 11.67 -12.95 -4.07
N PRO A 15 11.85 -11.69 -4.50
CA PRO A 15 12.21 -10.60 -3.60
C PRO A 15 11.15 -10.52 -2.51
N THR A 16 11.48 -11.04 -1.34
CA THR A 16 10.53 -11.12 -0.24
C THR A 16 10.65 -9.80 0.48
N VAL A 17 9.82 -8.84 0.09
CA VAL A 17 9.69 -7.61 0.88
C VAL A 17 9.14 -8.05 2.23
N SER A 18 9.96 -7.96 3.28
CA SER A 18 9.57 -8.37 4.63
C SER A 18 8.28 -7.65 5.02
N LYS A 19 7.34 -8.37 5.65
CA LYS A 19 6.05 -7.80 6.08
C LYS A 19 6.22 -6.52 6.91
N ASP A 20 7.30 -6.42 7.68
CA ASP A 20 7.67 -5.23 8.44
C ASP A 20 8.05 -4.04 7.56
N LYS A 21 8.78 -4.24 6.44
CA LYS A 21 9.05 -3.18 5.46
C LYS A 21 7.76 -2.68 4.81
N THR A 22 6.84 -3.60 4.50
CA THR A 22 5.52 -3.23 3.96
C THR A 22 4.69 -2.44 4.98
N LEU A 23 4.77 -2.79 6.26
CA LEU A 23 4.10 -2.08 7.35
C LEU A 23 4.65 -0.66 7.50
N GLN A 24 5.97 -0.49 7.50
CA GLN A 24 6.60 0.83 7.55
C GLN A 24 6.21 1.69 6.35
N LEU A 25 6.26 1.13 5.13
CA LEU A 25 5.83 1.83 3.91
C LEU A 25 4.37 2.29 4.00
N ALA A 26 3.49 1.43 4.53
CA ALA A 26 2.08 1.76 4.71
C ALA A 26 1.89 2.90 5.69
N LEU A 27 2.61 2.90 6.83
CA LEU A 27 2.60 3.98 7.80
C LEU A 27 3.07 5.29 7.20
N THR A 28 4.21 5.30 6.51
CA THR A 28 4.71 6.51 5.82
C THR A 28 3.71 7.04 4.78
N LYS A 29 2.98 6.15 4.08
CA LYS A 29 1.91 6.56 3.18
C LYS A 29 0.73 7.16 3.95
N LEU A 30 0.30 6.55 5.04
CA LEU A 30 -0.78 7.10 5.88
C LEU A 30 -0.44 8.50 6.41
N GLU A 31 0.79 8.73 6.88
CA GLU A 31 1.27 10.06 7.30
C GLU A 31 1.21 11.09 6.16
N ARG A 32 1.39 10.65 4.91
CA ARG A 32 1.27 11.47 3.70
C ARG A 32 -0.18 11.65 3.22
N GLY A 33 -1.17 11.31 4.05
CA GLY A 33 -2.59 11.46 3.76
C GLY A 33 -3.18 10.35 2.88
N TRP A 34 -2.51 9.20 2.77
CA TRP A 34 -3.14 8.01 2.21
C TRP A 34 -4.11 7.40 3.24
N VAL A 35 -5.02 6.56 2.77
CA VAL A 35 -5.97 5.82 3.61
C VAL A 35 -5.94 4.35 3.22
N ILE A 36 -6.18 3.45 4.16
CA ILE A 36 -6.30 2.01 3.88
C ILE A 36 -7.77 1.69 3.61
N ILE A 37 -8.02 0.88 2.60
CA ILE A 37 -9.35 0.35 2.28
C ILE A 37 -9.29 -1.15 2.41
N LEU A 38 -10.01 -1.68 3.40
CA LEU A 38 -10.18 -3.11 3.58
C LEU A 38 -11.46 -3.56 2.91
N GLY A 39 -11.35 -4.50 1.96
CA GLY A 39 -12.54 -5.01 1.30
C GLY A 39 -13.37 -5.92 2.20
N PRO A 40 -14.68 -6.06 1.92
CA PRO A 40 -15.67 -6.66 2.81
C PRO A 40 -15.48 -8.17 3.08
N LYS A 41 -14.61 -8.85 2.31
CA LYS A 41 -14.34 -10.28 2.44
C LYS A 41 -12.96 -10.60 3.03
N GLY A 42 -12.22 -9.59 3.48
CA GLY A 42 -10.88 -9.78 4.05
C GLY A 42 -9.87 -10.39 3.09
N LYS A 43 -10.06 -10.17 1.78
CA LYS A 43 -9.18 -10.71 0.72
C LYS A 43 -8.28 -9.67 0.09
N ASN A 44 -8.68 -8.41 0.16
CA ASN A 44 -8.02 -7.28 -0.47
C ASN A 44 -7.87 -6.15 0.52
N ALA A 45 -6.69 -5.53 0.49
CA ALA A 45 -6.40 -4.30 1.16
C ALA A 45 -5.66 -3.40 0.16
N ASN A 46 -6.06 -2.14 0.07
CA ASN A 46 -5.41 -1.17 -0.81
C ASN A 46 -5.18 0.13 -0.04
N LEU A 47 -4.04 0.76 -0.30
CA LEU A 47 -3.83 2.15 0.04
C LEU A 47 -4.45 3.01 -1.06
N PHE A 48 -5.15 4.07 -0.67
CA PHE A 48 -5.79 5.00 -1.58
C PHE A 48 -5.42 6.43 -1.24
N LYS A 49 -5.17 7.24 -2.26
CA LYS A 49 -5.05 8.70 -2.11
C LYS A 49 -5.72 9.39 -3.30
N PRO A 50 -6.60 10.39 -3.07
CA PRO A 50 -7.19 11.18 -4.14
C PRO A 50 -6.11 11.76 -5.06
N GLY A 51 -6.29 11.62 -6.38
CA GLY A 51 -5.32 12.07 -7.40
C GLY A 51 -4.09 11.18 -7.60
N LYS A 52 -3.80 10.24 -6.70
CA LYS A 52 -2.71 9.24 -6.85
C LYS A 52 -3.23 7.85 -7.21
N GLY A 53 -4.47 7.53 -6.84
CA GLY A 53 -5.09 6.24 -7.11
C GLY A 53 -4.83 5.20 -6.02
N PHE A 54 -4.77 3.94 -6.43
CA PHE A 54 -4.66 2.77 -5.55
C PHE A 54 -3.27 2.18 -5.57
N ASP A 55 -2.83 1.70 -4.41
CA ASP A 55 -1.57 0.99 -4.23
C ASP A 55 -1.83 -0.28 -3.40
N PRO A 56 -1.52 -1.47 -3.95
CA PRO A 56 -1.88 -2.74 -3.31
C PRO A 56 -1.06 -2.96 -2.04
N ILE A 57 -1.73 -3.42 -0.98
CA ILE A 57 -1.08 -3.85 0.25
C ILE A 57 -1.57 -5.23 0.66
N LEU A 58 -0.69 -6.00 1.32
CA LEU A 58 -1.06 -7.29 1.88
C LEU A 58 -2.16 -7.11 2.94
N PHE A 59 -3.26 -7.85 2.77
CA PHE A 59 -4.34 -7.86 3.76
C PHE A 59 -3.84 -8.21 5.17
N SER A 60 -2.89 -9.14 5.30
CA SER A 60 -2.29 -9.51 6.59
C SER A 60 -1.58 -8.33 7.27
N VAL A 61 -1.00 -7.41 6.51
CA VAL A 61 -0.33 -6.22 7.07
C VAL A 61 -1.38 -5.23 7.55
N ALA A 62 -2.39 -4.95 6.74
CA ALA A 62 -3.46 -4.03 7.11
C ALA A 62 -4.29 -4.56 8.30
N ALA A 63 -4.55 -5.87 8.36
CA ALA A 63 -5.17 -6.53 9.51
C ALA A 63 -4.29 -6.38 10.77
N ARG A 64 -2.98 -6.64 10.67
CA ARG A 64 -2.03 -6.44 11.77
C ARG A 64 -2.03 -4.98 12.25
N MET A 65 -2.06 -4.00 11.34
CA MET A 65 -2.13 -2.58 11.70
C MET A 65 -3.42 -2.26 12.47
N ARG A 66 -4.55 -2.80 12.05
CA ARG A 66 -5.83 -2.64 12.77
C ARG A 66 -5.77 -3.28 14.16
N ASP A 67 -5.25 -4.50 14.25
CA ASP A 67 -5.19 -5.25 15.51
C ASP A 67 -4.20 -4.61 16.51
N LEU A 68 -3.17 -3.93 16.01
CA LEU A 68 -2.24 -3.11 16.81
C LEU A 68 -2.78 -1.72 17.17
N GLY A 69 -3.97 -1.34 16.71
CA GLY A 69 -4.55 -0.02 16.96
C GLY A 69 -3.84 1.12 16.22
N LEU A 70 -3.01 0.82 15.22
CA LEU A 70 -2.34 1.84 14.38
C LEU A 70 -3.30 2.59 13.49
N ILE A 71 -4.38 1.93 13.08
CA ILE A 71 -5.37 2.47 12.17
C ILE A 71 -6.76 2.34 12.77
N GLN A 72 -7.56 3.37 12.58
CA GLN A 72 -8.93 3.45 13.06
C GLN A 72 -9.91 3.57 11.88
N GLU A 73 -11.11 3.04 12.07
CA GLU A 73 -12.17 3.16 11.08
C GLU A 73 -12.57 4.62 10.90
N ALA A 74 -12.58 5.09 9.64
CA ALA A 74 -12.98 6.45 9.28
C ALA A 74 -14.32 6.49 8.55
N GLY A 75 -14.83 5.35 8.09
CA GLY A 75 -16.14 5.24 7.45
C GLY A 75 -16.18 4.32 6.22
N PRO A 76 -17.31 4.29 5.51
CA PRO A 76 -17.49 3.43 4.35
C PRO A 76 -16.80 3.98 3.09
N HIS A 77 -16.42 3.08 2.19
CA HIS A 77 -15.94 3.34 0.84
C HIS A 77 -16.60 2.34 -0.12
N TYR A 78 -16.74 2.68 -1.40
CA TYR A 78 -17.41 1.80 -2.37
C TYR A 78 -16.74 0.42 -2.53
N MET A 79 -15.44 0.32 -2.22
CA MET A 79 -14.68 -0.93 -2.23
C MET A 79 -14.63 -1.66 -0.87
N GLY A 80 -15.12 -1.06 0.22
CA GLY A 80 -15.03 -1.63 1.56
C GLY A 80 -14.99 -0.58 2.67
N THR A 81 -14.24 -0.83 3.73
CA THR A 81 -14.15 0.08 4.88
C THR A 81 -12.86 0.88 4.82
N LYS A 82 -12.97 2.19 5.02
CA LYS A 82 -11.85 3.13 5.05
C LYS A 82 -11.27 3.20 6.46
N TYR A 83 -9.96 3.09 6.54
CA TYR A 83 -9.17 3.22 7.76
C TYR A 83 -8.13 4.34 7.58
N VAL A 84 -7.96 5.13 8.63
CA VAL A 84 -6.97 6.22 8.72
C VAL A 84 -6.01 5.96 9.86
N LEU A 85 -4.89 6.67 9.90
CA LEU A 85 -3.96 6.61 11.03
C LEU A 85 -4.69 7.02 12.32
N ALA A 86 -4.51 6.25 13.39
CA ALA A 86 -5.14 6.56 14.66
C ALA A 86 -4.49 7.76 15.35
N GLU A 87 -5.27 8.56 16.07
CA GLU A 87 -4.75 9.69 16.83
C GLU A 87 -3.86 9.17 17.98
N GLY A 88 -2.56 9.46 17.93
CA GLY A 88 -1.57 8.93 18.88
C GLY A 88 -0.93 7.60 18.49
N ALA A 89 -1.19 7.10 17.27
CA ALA A 89 -0.41 5.99 16.73
C ALA A 89 1.05 6.43 16.56
N ASP A 90 1.96 5.79 17.29
CA ASP A 90 3.39 6.02 17.17
C ASP A 90 3.99 4.94 16.25
N PRO A 91 4.17 5.21 14.94
CA PRO A 91 4.60 4.21 13.97
C PRO A 91 5.98 3.62 14.31
N LYS A 92 6.79 4.36 15.09
CA LYS A 92 8.12 3.95 15.55
C LYS A 92 8.09 3.04 16.77
N ALA A 93 7.00 3.04 17.56
CA ALA A 93 6.92 2.25 18.79
C ALA A 93 6.67 0.75 18.54
N ILE A 94 6.19 0.37 17.35
CA ILE A 94 5.78 -1.00 17.02
C ILE A 94 6.91 -1.82 16.41
N VAL A 95 8.00 -1.18 15.99
CA VAL A 95 9.25 -1.85 15.60
C VAL A 95 10.06 -2.22 16.84
N LYS A 96 9.42 -2.78 17.86
CA LYS A 96 10.15 -3.73 18.72
C LYS A 96 10.01 -5.07 18.03
N PRO A 97 11.09 -5.66 17.48
CA PRO A 97 11.03 -7.07 17.14
C PRO A 97 10.54 -7.78 18.41
N ALA A 98 9.56 -8.67 18.26
CA ALA A 98 9.25 -9.58 19.34
C ALA A 98 10.56 -10.30 19.63
N ILE A 99 11.22 -9.90 20.72
CA ILE A 99 12.36 -10.59 21.28
C ILE A 99 11.80 -11.98 21.53
N VAL A 100 12.21 -12.90 20.67
CA VAL A 100 12.15 -14.32 20.98
C VAL A 100 12.94 -14.42 22.28
N ASP A 101 12.27 -14.84 23.35
CA ASP A 101 12.88 -15.36 24.57
C ASP A 101 13.96 -16.36 24.15
N ASP A 102 15.19 -15.89 23.99
CA ASP A 102 16.41 -16.68 24.05
C ASP A 102 17.51 -15.74 24.52
N ASP A 103 17.85 -15.94 25.80
CA ASP A 103 19.08 -15.54 26.47
C ASP A 103 20.27 -15.48 25.49
N ASP A 104 20.71 -14.29 25.07
CA ASP A 104 22.13 -14.02 24.82
C ASP A 104 22.38 -12.52 24.62
N ASP A 105 23.06 -11.97 25.63
CA ASP A 105 24.05 -10.90 25.59
C ASP A 105 24.47 -10.40 24.18
N LEU A 106 24.35 -9.08 23.94
CA LEU A 106 25.42 -8.18 23.49
C LEU A 106 24.93 -6.97 22.67
N ASP A 107 25.37 -5.81 23.18
CA ASP A 107 25.71 -4.53 22.55
C ASP A 107 24.72 -3.82 21.60
N ALA A 108 24.30 -2.65 22.11
CA ALA A 108 23.73 -1.56 21.37
C ALA A 108 24.84 -0.85 20.59
N ASP A 109 24.78 -0.91 19.26
CA ASP A 109 25.48 0.02 18.39
C ASP A 109 24.44 0.91 17.67
N GLU A 110 24.41 2.18 18.06
CA GLU A 110 23.88 3.29 17.27
C GLU A 110 24.73 3.41 16.00
N ASP A 111 24.20 2.96 14.84
CA ASP A 111 24.81 3.24 13.54
C ASP A 111 24.01 4.34 12.83
N ASP A 112 24.45 5.57 13.08
CA ASP A 112 24.16 6.78 12.31
C ASP A 112 25.14 6.79 11.12
N SER A 113 24.70 6.35 9.93
CA SER A 113 25.53 6.46 8.73
C SER A 113 24.73 6.75 7.46
N ASP A 114 25.00 7.92 6.91
CA ASP A 114 25.01 8.30 5.49
C ASP A 114 23.85 7.84 4.58
N TYR A 115 22.88 8.74 4.39
CA TYR A 115 22.09 8.81 3.17
C TYR A 115 22.59 9.96 2.28
N ASP A 116 23.76 9.75 1.69
CA ASP A 116 24.19 10.47 0.48
C ASP A 116 24.26 9.45 -0.67
N ASP A 117 23.87 9.90 -1.86
CA ASP A 117 24.07 9.24 -3.15
C ASP A 117 23.14 8.06 -3.56
N VAL A 118 22.08 8.37 -4.31
CA VAL A 118 21.85 7.80 -5.66
C VAL A 118 20.92 8.72 -6.47
N GLU A 119 21.54 9.63 -7.21
CA GLU A 119 20.95 10.29 -8.38
C GLU A 119 20.67 9.28 -9.51
N SER A 120 19.70 9.66 -10.36
CA SER A 120 19.57 9.33 -11.80
C SER A 120 19.05 7.95 -12.24
N LEU A 121 17.82 7.96 -12.77
CA LEU A 121 17.28 7.08 -13.83
C LEU A 121 15.85 7.56 -14.11
N ASP A 122 15.37 7.85 -15.31
CA ASP A 122 15.87 8.11 -16.67
C ASP A 122 14.59 8.63 -17.38
N GLU A 123 14.70 9.63 -18.24
CA GLU A 123 13.56 10.17 -19.00
C GLU A 123 12.95 9.09 -19.89
N VAL A 124 11.69 8.72 -19.64
CA VAL A 124 10.89 7.98 -20.62
C VAL A 124 9.84 8.94 -21.16
N GLU A 125 10.21 9.62 -22.26
CA GLU A 125 9.26 10.15 -23.24
C GLU A 125 8.29 9.03 -23.61
N ASN A 126 7.02 9.19 -23.23
CA ASN A 126 5.95 8.31 -23.71
C ASN A 126 4.94 9.19 -24.46
N ASP A 127 5.25 9.40 -25.72
CA ASP A 127 4.35 9.80 -26.79
C ASP A 127 3.12 8.88 -26.76
N PHE A 128 1.97 9.42 -26.36
CA PHE A 128 0.69 8.72 -26.50
C PHE A 128 -0.29 9.70 -27.18
N GLU A 129 -0.32 9.61 -28.51
CA GLU A 129 -1.43 10.07 -29.33
C GLU A 129 -2.73 9.45 -28.78
N SER A 130 -3.55 10.25 -28.09
CA SER A 130 -4.94 9.89 -27.81
C SER A 130 -5.82 10.47 -28.92
N ASP A 131 -6.02 9.63 -29.91
CA ASP A 131 -7.05 9.65 -30.95
C ASP A 131 -8.45 9.66 -30.32
N ASP A 132 -9.22 10.70 -30.70
CA ASP A 132 -10.66 10.73 -30.96
C ASP A 132 -11.56 9.64 -30.36
N LEU A 133 -12.42 9.99 -29.38
CA LEU A 133 -13.75 9.37 -29.23
C LEU A 133 -14.78 10.35 -28.63
N GLN A 134 -15.86 10.52 -29.41
CA GLN A 134 -17.04 11.38 -29.27
C GLN A 134 -17.80 11.27 -27.93
N GLU A 135 -18.08 12.42 -27.30
CA GLU A 135 -19.17 12.58 -26.33
C GLU A 135 -20.43 13.03 -27.08
N GLU A 136 -21.42 12.14 -27.20
CA GLU A 136 -22.81 12.51 -27.52
C GLU A 136 -23.47 12.97 -26.21
N GLU A 137 -23.67 14.27 -26.04
CA GLU A 137 -24.49 14.82 -24.97
C GLU A 137 -25.98 14.54 -25.28
N ASP A 138 -26.49 13.47 -24.67
CA ASP A 138 -27.91 13.26 -24.39
C ASP A 138 -28.29 14.13 -23.18
N ASP A 139 -28.82 15.33 -23.41
CA ASP A 139 -29.31 16.21 -22.33
C ASP A 139 -30.81 16.49 -22.46
N GLU A 140 -31.50 15.86 -21.53
CA GLU A 140 -32.79 16.11 -20.89
C GLU A 140 -33.72 17.22 -21.43
N SER A 141 -34.99 16.85 -21.62
CA SER A 141 -36.11 17.67 -21.11
C SER A 141 -37.42 16.88 -21.04
N GLU A 142 -37.72 16.32 -19.86
CA GLU A 142 -39.10 16.29 -19.34
C GLU A 142 -39.23 17.41 -18.30
N PRO A 143 -40.35 18.14 -18.31
CA PRO A 143 -41.30 17.90 -17.22
C PRO A 143 -42.73 17.69 -17.72
N LYS A 144 -43.39 16.72 -17.10
CA LYS A 144 -44.83 16.48 -17.19
C LYS A 144 -45.54 17.56 -16.38
N ASP A 145 -46.21 18.47 -17.06
CA ASP A 145 -47.25 19.29 -16.44
C ASP A 145 -48.56 18.49 -16.45
N ASP A 146 -48.93 18.09 -15.24
CA ASP A 146 -50.21 17.61 -14.78
C ASP A 146 -51.15 18.82 -14.65
N ASP A 147 -52.23 18.88 -15.43
CA ASP A 147 -53.34 19.80 -15.12
C ASP A 147 -54.66 19.11 -15.46
N GLU A 148 -55.37 18.75 -14.39
CA GLU A 148 -56.76 18.31 -14.36
C GLU A 148 -57.69 19.53 -14.55
N GLU A 149 -58.49 19.56 -15.63
CA GLU A 149 -59.94 19.87 -15.66
C GLU A 149 -60.54 19.80 -17.08
#